data_AF-A0A7S1SAV2-F1
#
_entry.id   AF-A0A7S1SAV2-F1
#
_cell.length_a   1.000
_cell.length_b   1.000
_cell.length_c   1.000
_cell.angle_alpha   90.00
_cell.angle_beta   90.00
_cell.angle_gamma   90.00
#
_symmetry.space_group_name_H-M   'P 1'
#
loop_
_entity.id
_entity.type
_entity.pdbx_description
1 polymer ?
#
loop_
_entity_poly.entity_id
_entity_poly.type
_entity_poly.pdbx_seq_one_letter_code
_entity_poly.pdbx_strand_id
1 'polypeptide(L)'
;RRQVRTARPLPWGAREPPVSSRPRCPPELPTSAMGQGSSQEFGGVRVFKVTPGSPAAEAGLEVFFDFIMEVNGVKMDPGYQQTFAQKIQESENATAKLTVFNTRVHAVREVAVKPRKWAGNGLLGATVRYDTCDPAENHGIRVLEVFVNSPAAHAGLVPYQDFLLGTTNCVFHDIDELVETVSGSINRQLQVYVYNADSETVRDVPLVPNNDWGGEGCIGCDIGTGLLHRIPAPRRPPG
;
A
#
# COMPACT_ATOMS: atom_id res chain seq x y z
N ARG A 1 3.08 -48.19 -29.92
CA ARG A 1 2.44 -49.52 -29.88
C ARG A 1 2.45 -50.00 -28.43
N ARG A 2 1.31 -49.89 -27.72
CA ARG A 2 1.07 -50.57 -26.43
C ARG A 2 0.77 -52.05 -26.72
N GLN A 3 1.22 -52.97 -25.88
CA GLN A 3 0.47 -54.18 -25.52
C GLN A 3 1.23 -55.01 -24.46
N VAL A 4 0.62 -55.21 -23.29
CA VAL A 4 0.76 -56.44 -22.50
C VAL A 4 -0.62 -56.80 -21.91
N ARG A 5 -1.21 -57.85 -22.51
CA ARG A 5 -1.93 -59.04 -21.97
C ARG A 5 -3.08 -58.90 -20.95
N THR A 6 -4.30 -59.31 -21.35
CA THR A 6 -5.07 -60.57 -21.03
C THR A 6 -5.93 -60.45 -19.75
N ALA A 7 -7.16 -60.97 -19.59
CA ALA A 7 -7.86 -62.14 -20.17
C ALA A 7 -9.41 -61.98 -20.18
N ARG A 8 -10.10 -63.06 -20.57
CA ARG A 8 -11.46 -63.23 -21.16
C ARG A 8 -12.51 -63.76 -20.12
N PRO A 9 -13.77 -64.14 -20.45
CA PRO A 9 -14.98 -63.60 -19.77
C PRO A 9 -16.05 -64.62 -19.22
N LEU A 10 -17.05 -64.07 -18.46
CA LEU A 10 -18.52 -64.42 -18.34
C LEU A 10 -19.00 -65.81 -17.80
N PRO A 11 -20.30 -66.07 -17.45
CA PRO A 11 -21.49 -65.22 -17.15
C PRO A 11 -22.51 -65.73 -16.05
N TRP A 12 -23.56 -64.91 -15.85
CA TRP A 12 -25.00 -65.22 -15.64
C TRP A 12 -25.62 -65.42 -14.23
N GLY A 13 -26.70 -64.65 -13.98
CA GLY A 13 -27.61 -64.83 -12.83
C GLY A 13 -28.75 -63.80 -12.74
N ALA A 14 -29.56 -63.69 -13.80
CA ALA A 14 -30.88 -63.05 -13.98
C ALA A 14 -31.73 -62.58 -12.76
N ARG A 15 -32.35 -61.38 -12.85
CA ARG A 15 -33.83 -61.08 -12.97
C ARG A 15 -34.17 -59.62 -12.58
N GLU A 16 -34.99 -58.94 -13.41
CA GLU A 16 -35.77 -57.69 -13.12
C GLU A 16 -37.27 -58.05 -12.89
N PRO A 17 -38.26 -57.12 -12.67
CA PRO A 17 -38.38 -55.77 -12.04
C PRO A 17 -39.51 -55.78 -10.94
N PRO A 18 -40.23 -54.71 -10.44
CA PRO A 18 -40.32 -53.30 -10.87
C PRO A 18 -40.36 -52.18 -9.78
N VAL A 19 -40.42 -50.96 -10.33
CA VAL A 19 -40.58 -49.60 -9.78
C VAL A 19 -41.47 -49.46 -8.53
N SER A 20 -41.00 -48.71 -7.53
CA SER A 20 -41.85 -47.90 -6.64
C SER A 20 -41.06 -46.79 -5.92
N SER A 21 -41.78 -45.73 -5.60
CA SER A 21 -41.43 -44.36 -5.24
C SER A 21 -40.46 -44.10 -4.07
N ARG A 22 -39.67 -43.04 -4.25
CA ARG A 22 -38.72 -42.39 -3.31
C ARG A 22 -39.33 -42.02 -1.94
N PRO A 23 -38.53 -42.00 -0.86
CA PRO A 23 -38.64 -41.02 0.21
C PRO A 23 -37.51 -39.97 0.12
N ARG A 24 -37.86 -38.72 0.45
CA ARG A 24 -37.00 -37.52 0.42
C ARG A 24 -35.97 -37.57 1.56
N CYS A 25 -34.73 -37.19 1.29
CA CYS A 25 -33.76 -36.85 2.33
C CYS A 25 -34.21 -35.56 3.06
N PRO A 26 -34.00 -35.44 4.38
CA PRO A 26 -34.24 -34.21 5.13
C PRO A 26 -33.18 -33.14 4.79
N PRO A 27 -33.48 -31.84 4.96
CA PRO A 27 -32.59 -30.75 4.58
C PRO A 27 -31.33 -30.72 5.45
N GLU A 28 -30.17 -30.62 4.80
CA GLU A 28 -28.89 -30.37 5.46
C GLU A 28 -28.90 -28.98 6.11
N LEU A 29 -28.36 -28.91 7.33
CA LEU A 29 -28.11 -27.68 8.08
C LEU A 29 -27.15 -26.79 7.26
N PRO A 30 -27.36 -25.46 7.26
CA PRO A 30 -26.51 -24.57 6.48
C PRO A 30 -25.08 -24.65 7.00
N THR A 31 -24.19 -25.19 6.17
CA THR A 31 -22.75 -25.05 6.31
C THR A 31 -22.48 -23.57 6.42
N SER A 32 -22.00 -23.12 7.58
CA SER A 32 -21.55 -21.75 7.76
C SER A 32 -20.55 -21.44 6.65
N ALA A 33 -20.93 -20.54 5.75
CA ALA A 33 -20.01 -19.91 4.83
C ALA A 33 -18.89 -19.34 5.68
N MET A 34 -17.66 -19.81 5.48
CA MET A 34 -16.49 -19.09 5.93
C MET A 34 -16.60 -17.71 5.29
N GLY A 35 -16.93 -16.71 6.11
CA GLY A 35 -17.01 -15.33 5.67
C GLY A 35 -15.68 -14.99 5.04
N GLN A 36 -15.70 -14.67 3.74
CA GLN A 36 -14.68 -13.83 3.17
C GLN A 36 -14.68 -12.56 4.03
N GLY A 37 -13.65 -12.39 4.85
CA GLY A 37 -13.37 -11.09 5.44
C GLY A 37 -13.02 -10.19 4.28
N SER A 38 -14.02 -9.52 3.70
CA SER A 38 -13.76 -8.39 2.83
C SER A 38 -13.17 -7.33 3.75
N SER A 39 -11.85 -7.17 3.73
CA SER A 39 -11.24 -5.94 4.22
C SER A 39 -11.93 -4.81 3.47
N GLN A 40 -12.71 -4.01 4.21
CA GLN A 40 -13.41 -2.91 3.58
C GLN A 40 -12.38 -1.81 3.34
N GLU A 41 -11.99 -1.63 2.08
CA GLU A 41 -11.15 -0.51 1.66
C GLU A 41 -11.71 0.79 2.21
N PHE A 42 -10.82 1.65 2.71
CA PHE A 42 -11.16 3.00 3.08
C PHE A 42 -10.40 3.98 2.19
N GLY A 43 -10.92 5.20 2.09
CA GLY A 43 -10.29 6.26 1.33
C GLY A 43 -10.14 7.52 2.15
N GLY A 44 -9.09 8.27 1.86
CA GLY A 44 -8.75 9.50 2.56
C GLY A 44 -7.65 10.26 1.85
N VAL A 45 -7.31 11.42 2.39
CA VAL A 45 -6.23 12.26 1.85
C VAL A 45 -4.89 11.81 2.47
N ARG A 46 -4.10 11.05 1.71
CA ARG A 46 -2.77 10.58 2.10
C ARG A 46 -1.77 11.73 2.10
N VAL A 47 -0.94 11.79 3.14
CA VAL A 47 0.15 12.77 3.28
C VAL A 47 1.40 12.27 2.56
N PHE A 48 1.86 12.92 1.50
CA PHE A 48 3.05 12.50 0.73
C PHE A 48 4.33 13.24 1.13
N LYS A 49 4.19 14.46 1.65
CA LYS A 49 5.31 15.27 2.10
C LYS A 49 4.85 16.21 3.18
N VAL A 50 5.71 16.43 4.17
CA VAL A 50 5.53 17.45 5.20
C VAL A 50 6.79 18.29 5.25
N THR A 51 6.63 19.61 5.17
CA THR A 51 7.78 20.52 5.19
C THR A 51 8.15 20.82 6.64
N PRO A 52 9.43 20.74 7.03
CA PRO A 52 9.87 21.10 8.38
C PRO A 52 9.44 22.52 8.76
N GLY A 53 8.98 22.71 10.00
CA GLY A 53 8.49 24.01 10.50
C GLY A 53 7.15 24.47 9.92
N SER A 54 6.44 23.60 9.17
CA SER A 54 5.09 23.87 8.70
C SER A 54 4.02 23.53 9.74
N PRO A 55 2.80 24.05 9.61
CA PRO A 55 1.67 23.65 10.46
C PRO A 55 1.41 22.14 10.47
N ALA A 56 1.61 21.43 9.34
CA ALA A 56 1.51 19.98 9.30
C ALA A 56 2.58 19.28 10.14
N ALA A 57 3.82 19.78 10.10
CA ALA A 57 4.92 19.24 10.90
C ALA A 57 4.67 19.44 12.39
N GLU A 58 4.23 20.64 12.77
CA GLU A 58 3.88 20.97 14.16
C GLU A 58 2.73 20.13 14.70
N ALA A 59 1.77 19.79 13.83
CA ALA A 59 0.63 18.93 14.16
C ALA A 59 0.98 17.43 14.21
N GLY A 60 2.22 17.04 13.86
CA GLY A 60 2.64 15.64 13.90
C GLY A 60 2.02 14.76 12.82
N LEU A 61 1.72 15.33 11.64
CA LEU A 61 1.33 14.52 10.48
C LEU A 61 2.54 13.72 9.97
N GLU A 62 2.38 12.41 9.88
CA GLU A 62 3.39 11.48 9.40
C GLU A 62 3.31 11.33 7.88
N VAL A 63 4.47 11.40 7.22
CA VAL A 63 4.57 11.20 5.78
C VAL A 63 4.24 9.74 5.45
N PHE A 64 3.48 9.57 4.38
CA PHE A 64 2.99 8.35 3.74
C PHE A 64 1.99 7.53 4.56
N PHE A 65 2.16 7.45 5.88
CA PHE A 65 1.35 6.59 6.74
C PHE A 65 0.04 7.22 7.20
N ASP A 66 -0.06 8.54 7.21
CA ASP A 66 -1.29 9.22 7.60
C ASP A 66 -2.24 9.44 6.43
N PHE A 67 -3.49 9.03 6.65
CA PHE A 67 -4.65 9.31 5.83
C PHE A 67 -5.59 10.22 6.60
N ILE A 68 -5.78 11.43 6.09
CA ILE A 68 -6.77 12.36 6.63
C ILE A 68 -8.14 11.92 6.10
N MET A 69 -8.95 11.36 6.98
CA MET A 69 -10.27 10.81 6.70
C MET A 69 -11.34 11.89 6.75
N GLU A 70 -11.20 12.86 7.65
CA GLU A 70 -12.16 13.94 7.84
C GLU A 70 -11.48 15.25 8.21
N VAL A 71 -12.09 16.37 7.86
CA VAL A 71 -11.70 17.73 8.28
C VAL A 71 -12.92 18.43 8.85
N ASN A 72 -12.87 18.79 10.14
CA ASN A 72 -13.98 19.38 10.89
C ASN A 72 -15.30 18.57 10.80
N GLY A 73 -15.19 17.23 10.84
CA GLY A 73 -16.33 16.31 10.73
C GLY A 73 -16.86 16.12 9.31
N VAL A 74 -16.26 16.76 8.30
CA VAL A 74 -16.57 16.53 6.89
C VAL A 74 -15.66 15.42 6.38
N LYS A 75 -16.25 14.30 5.94
CA LYS A 75 -15.52 13.17 5.38
C LYS A 75 -14.87 13.54 4.04
N MET A 76 -13.64 13.08 3.86
CA MET A 76 -12.93 13.19 2.59
C MET A 76 -13.49 12.15 1.63
N ASP A 77 -13.89 12.60 0.44
CA ASP A 77 -14.45 11.75 -0.61
C ASP A 77 -13.54 11.75 -1.87
N PRO A 78 -13.78 10.84 -2.83
CA PRO A 78 -13.04 10.78 -4.08
C PRO A 78 -13.19 12.05 -4.95
N GLY A 79 -14.10 12.97 -4.61
CA GLY A 79 -14.47 14.19 -5.33
C GLY A 79 -13.45 15.34 -5.26
N TYR A 80 -12.20 15.03 -4.91
CA TYR A 80 -10.96 15.82 -5.06
C TYR A 80 -10.54 16.79 -3.95
N GLN A 81 -9.21 16.95 -3.93
CA GLN A 81 -8.32 17.91 -3.25
C GLN A 81 -8.90 19.33 -3.05
N GLN A 82 -9.87 19.75 -3.86
CA GLN A 82 -10.59 21.01 -3.68
C GLN A 82 -11.37 21.04 -2.36
N THR A 83 -12.08 19.96 -1.99
CA THR A 83 -12.81 19.89 -0.71
C THR A 83 -11.83 20.00 0.46
N PHE A 84 -10.72 19.27 0.39
CA PHE A 84 -9.66 19.34 1.40
C PHE A 84 -9.05 20.76 1.47
N ALA A 85 -8.59 21.29 0.33
CA ALA A 85 -7.96 22.61 0.26
C ALA A 85 -8.91 23.72 0.72
N GLN A 86 -10.18 23.67 0.32
CA GLN A 86 -11.22 24.59 0.76
C GLN A 86 -11.42 24.51 2.27
N LYS A 87 -11.55 23.31 2.86
CA LYS A 87 -11.73 23.16 4.32
C LYS A 87 -10.52 23.67 5.12
N ILE A 88 -9.31 23.45 4.60
CA ILE A 88 -8.08 24.00 5.17
C ILE A 88 -8.07 25.53 5.06
N GLN A 89 -8.52 26.09 3.94
CA GLN A 89 -8.61 27.54 3.72
C GLN A 89 -9.68 28.21 4.60
N GLU A 90 -10.85 27.58 4.74
CA GLU A 90 -11.93 28.02 5.65
C GLU A 90 -11.46 28.05 7.12
N SER A 91 -10.48 27.22 7.46
CA SER A 91 -9.90 27.13 8.80
C SER A 91 -8.63 27.98 8.96
N GLU A 92 -8.33 28.90 8.04
CA GLU A 92 -7.13 29.74 8.15
C GLU A 92 -7.12 30.53 9.46
N ASN A 93 -6.01 30.45 10.19
CA ASN A 93 -5.77 31.03 11.52
C ASN A 93 -6.69 30.51 12.64
N ALA A 94 -7.50 29.48 12.38
CA ALA A 94 -8.29 28.76 13.37
C ALA A 94 -7.79 27.31 13.51
N THR A 95 -8.19 26.63 14.59
CA THR A 95 -7.88 25.21 14.76
C THR A 95 -8.81 24.37 13.88
N ALA A 96 -8.25 23.65 12.92
CA ALA A 96 -8.92 22.59 12.19
C ALA A 96 -8.71 21.26 12.90
N LYS A 97 -9.80 20.49 13.04
CA LYS A 97 -9.78 19.14 13.60
C LYS A 97 -9.73 18.12 12.47
N LEU A 98 -8.68 17.31 12.44
CA LEU A 98 -8.50 16.25 11.45
C LEU A 98 -8.76 14.89 12.11
N THR A 99 -9.54 14.04 11.45
CA THR A 99 -9.63 12.62 11.80
C THR A 99 -8.61 11.88 10.93
N VAL A 100 -7.57 11.29 11.52
CA VAL A 100 -6.42 10.72 10.80
C VAL A 100 -6.30 9.23 11.10
N PHE A 101 -6.28 8.40 10.05
CA PHE A 101 -5.92 6.99 10.16
C PHE A 101 -4.43 6.81 9.85
N ASN A 102 -3.69 6.11 10.72
CA ASN A 102 -2.29 5.80 10.48
C ASN A 102 -2.12 4.33 10.11
N THR A 103 -1.52 4.06 8.95
CA THR A 103 -1.42 2.72 8.40
C THR A 103 -0.37 1.82 9.05
N ARG A 104 0.58 2.36 9.83
CA ARG A 104 1.54 1.51 10.56
C ARG A 104 0.99 1.01 11.89
N VAL A 105 0.22 1.84 12.60
CA VAL A 105 -0.41 1.46 13.88
C VAL A 105 -1.83 0.91 13.71
N HIS A 106 -2.42 1.02 12.52
CA HIS A 106 -3.80 0.66 12.24
C HIS A 106 -4.80 1.29 13.22
N ALA A 107 -4.62 2.58 13.51
CA ALA A 107 -5.43 3.31 14.47
C ALA A 107 -5.85 4.68 13.93
N VAL A 108 -7.04 5.13 14.37
CA VAL A 108 -7.56 6.47 14.12
C VAL A 108 -7.20 7.39 15.28
N ARG A 109 -6.72 8.60 14.99
CA ARG A 109 -6.46 9.66 15.97
C ARG A 109 -7.00 11.00 15.51
N GLU A 110 -7.28 11.87 16.48
CA GLU A 110 -7.66 13.26 16.21
C GLU A 110 -6.42 14.15 16.23
N VAL A 111 -6.21 14.91 15.16
CA VAL A 111 -5.09 15.85 15.04
C VAL A 111 -5.63 17.27 14.97
N ALA A 112 -5.21 18.12 15.89
CA ALA A 112 -5.51 19.55 15.86
C ALA A 112 -4.40 20.27 15.08
N VAL A 113 -4.74 20.88 13.95
CA VAL A 113 -3.80 21.70 13.16
C VAL A 113 -4.31 23.13 13.05
N LYS A 114 -3.40 24.10 12.98
CA LYS A 114 -3.74 25.50 12.74
C LYS A 114 -3.18 25.96 11.39
N PRO A 115 -3.95 25.84 10.29
CA PRO A 115 -3.53 26.34 8.99
C PRO A 115 -3.25 27.84 9.06
N ARG A 116 -2.14 28.29 8.51
CA ARG A 116 -1.74 29.70 8.54
C ARG A 116 -0.69 29.99 7.48
N LYS A 117 -0.47 31.26 7.16
CA LYS A 117 0.72 31.68 6.42
C LYS A 117 1.98 31.40 7.25
N TRP A 118 3.01 30.90 6.58
CA TRP A 118 4.29 30.53 7.14
C TRP A 118 5.38 30.77 6.09
N ALA A 119 6.65 30.43 6.39
CA ALA A 119 7.77 30.74 5.50
C ALA A 119 7.77 29.95 4.17
N GLY A 120 6.91 28.94 4.03
CA GLY A 120 6.79 28.12 2.82
C GLY A 120 5.47 28.31 2.07
N ASN A 121 5.16 27.35 1.21
CA ASN A 121 4.01 27.41 0.31
C ASN A 121 2.72 26.85 0.94
N GLY A 122 1.60 27.51 0.66
CA GLY A 122 0.28 27.10 1.15
C GLY A 122 0.08 27.36 2.65
N LEU A 123 -1.03 26.86 3.21
CA LEU A 123 -1.40 27.09 4.61
C LEU A 123 -1.01 25.96 5.56
N LEU A 124 -0.76 24.77 5.03
CA LEU A 124 -0.50 23.56 5.81
C LEU A 124 0.96 23.09 5.70
N GLY A 125 1.60 23.33 4.55
CA GLY A 125 2.96 22.87 4.25
C GLY A 125 3.10 21.37 4.06
N ALA A 126 2.04 20.71 3.61
CA ALA A 126 2.03 19.31 3.21
C ALA A 126 1.65 19.13 1.74
N THR A 127 2.25 18.15 1.08
CA THR A 127 1.78 17.62 -0.21
C THR A 127 0.85 16.46 0.07
N VAL A 128 -0.37 16.52 -0.44
CA VAL A 128 -1.39 15.51 -0.15
C VAL A 128 -2.17 15.11 -1.39
N ARG A 129 -2.70 13.89 -1.43
CA ARG A 129 -3.61 13.42 -2.49
C ARG A 129 -4.65 12.47 -1.90
N TYR A 130 -5.81 12.43 -2.53
CA TYR A 130 -6.75 11.36 -2.23
C TYR A 130 -6.15 10.02 -2.65
N ASP A 131 -6.34 9.02 -1.82
CA ASP A 131 -5.91 7.67 -2.07
C ASP A 131 -6.82 6.67 -1.33
N THR A 132 -6.80 5.44 -1.79
CA THR A 132 -7.47 4.30 -1.16
C THR A 132 -6.44 3.41 -0.49
N CYS A 133 -6.86 2.75 0.58
CA CYS A 133 -6.02 1.83 1.31
C CYS A 133 -6.87 0.65 1.75
N ASP A 134 -6.41 -0.54 1.40
CA ASP A 134 -6.83 -1.75 2.09
C ASP A 134 -6.04 -1.84 3.42
N PRO A 135 -6.70 -1.86 4.59
CA PRO A 135 -6.02 -2.07 5.87
C PRO A 135 -5.15 -3.33 5.93
N ALA A 136 -5.40 -4.33 5.09
CA ALA A 136 -4.64 -5.58 5.00
C ALA A 136 -3.44 -5.49 4.04
N GLU A 137 -3.36 -4.45 3.20
CA GLU A 137 -2.30 -4.29 2.20
C GLU A 137 -0.95 -3.97 2.83
N ASN A 138 0.09 -4.49 2.17
CA ASN A 138 1.47 -4.22 2.54
C ASN A 138 1.88 -2.90 1.93
N HIS A 139 2.19 -1.93 2.77
CA HIS A 139 2.73 -0.66 2.28
C HIS A 139 4.23 -0.79 1.98
N GLY A 140 4.59 -0.58 0.71
CA GLY A 140 5.96 -0.43 0.24
C GLY A 140 6.70 -1.74 -0.09
N ILE A 141 7.76 -1.59 -0.89
CA ILE A 141 8.59 -2.68 -1.40
C ILE A 141 9.95 -2.63 -0.70
N ARG A 142 10.29 -3.68 0.05
CA ARG A 142 11.51 -3.70 0.83
C ARG A 142 12.73 -3.87 -0.07
N VAL A 143 13.72 -3.00 0.11
CA VAL A 143 15.04 -3.16 -0.49
C VAL A 143 15.80 -4.24 0.28
N LEU A 144 16.32 -5.24 -0.42
CA LEU A 144 17.14 -6.31 0.15
C LEU A 144 18.61 -6.02 -0.14
N GLU A 145 19.28 -6.86 -0.94
CA GLU A 145 20.66 -6.64 -1.33
C GLU A 145 20.77 -5.49 -2.35
N VAL A 146 21.81 -4.67 -2.22
CA VAL A 146 22.12 -3.58 -3.16
C VAL A 146 23.46 -3.85 -3.80
N PHE A 147 23.47 -3.98 -5.14
CA PHE A 147 24.69 -4.31 -5.86
C PHE A 147 25.64 -3.12 -5.97
N VAL A 148 26.94 -3.37 -5.84
CA VAL A 148 27.98 -2.33 -5.92
C VAL A 148 27.95 -1.67 -7.31
N ASN A 149 28.11 -0.33 -7.35
CA ASN A 149 28.04 0.48 -8.56
C ASN A 149 26.69 0.43 -9.31
N SER A 150 25.64 -0.10 -8.69
CA SER A 150 24.30 -0.10 -9.28
C SER A 150 23.60 1.25 -9.19
N PRO A 151 22.53 1.47 -9.97
CA PRO A 151 21.66 2.62 -9.79
C PRO A 151 21.14 2.80 -8.35
N ALA A 152 20.77 1.71 -7.66
CA ALA A 152 20.37 1.74 -6.25
C ALA A 152 21.51 2.21 -5.33
N ALA A 153 22.74 1.72 -5.55
CA ALA A 153 23.89 2.13 -4.76
C ALA A 153 24.20 3.62 -4.95
N HIS A 154 24.18 4.11 -6.21
CA HIS A 154 24.39 5.52 -6.51
C HIS A 154 23.28 6.42 -5.95
N ALA A 155 22.05 5.92 -5.90
CA ALA A 155 20.92 6.60 -5.28
C ALA A 155 20.97 6.60 -3.74
N GLY A 156 21.88 5.82 -3.13
CA GLY A 156 22.01 5.71 -1.69
C GLY A 156 20.87 4.93 -1.02
N LEU A 157 20.36 3.90 -1.70
CA LEU A 157 19.46 2.93 -1.07
C LEU A 157 20.23 2.08 -0.06
N VAL A 158 19.62 1.89 1.11
CA VAL A 158 20.20 1.17 2.24
C VAL A 158 19.58 -0.23 2.30
N PRO A 159 20.39 -1.29 2.13
CA PRO A 159 19.90 -2.66 2.06
C PRO A 159 19.17 -3.06 3.36
N TYR A 160 18.06 -3.78 3.25
CA TYR A 160 17.22 -4.27 4.36
C TYR A 160 16.52 -3.22 5.24
N GLN A 161 16.95 -1.96 5.23
CA GLN A 161 16.37 -0.87 6.00
C GLN A 161 15.39 -0.03 5.18
N ASP A 162 15.60 0.09 3.87
CA ASP A 162 14.78 0.93 3.00
C ASP A 162 13.56 0.19 2.43
N PHE A 163 12.49 0.96 2.24
CA PHE A 163 11.24 0.55 1.61
C PHE A 163 10.86 1.59 0.56
N LEU A 164 10.71 1.15 -0.69
CA LEU A 164 10.23 1.97 -1.78
C LEU A 164 8.72 2.13 -1.64
N LEU A 165 8.25 3.37 -1.47
CA LEU A 165 6.85 3.66 -1.18
C LEU A 165 6.05 4.06 -2.42
N GLY A 166 6.72 4.69 -3.38
CA GLY A 166 6.08 5.26 -4.56
C GLY A 166 6.91 6.38 -5.16
N THR A 167 6.29 7.10 -6.08
CA THR A 167 6.78 8.33 -6.69
C THR A 167 5.81 9.45 -6.41
N THR A 168 6.08 10.62 -6.98
CA THR A 168 5.08 11.69 -7.04
C THR A 168 3.77 11.14 -7.58
N ASN A 169 3.70 10.39 -8.67
CA ASN A 169 2.39 10.15 -9.33
C ASN A 169 1.77 8.78 -9.04
N CYS A 170 2.47 7.89 -8.36
CA CYS A 170 2.07 6.51 -8.16
C CYS A 170 2.57 6.03 -6.80
N VAL A 171 1.70 5.42 -6.00
CA VAL A 171 2.09 4.65 -4.82
C VAL A 171 2.40 3.22 -5.27
N PHE A 172 3.37 2.56 -4.65
CA PHE A 172 3.68 1.16 -4.96
C PHE A 172 2.94 0.23 -3.98
N HIS A 173 1.84 -0.34 -4.43
CA HIS A 173 1.06 -1.38 -3.73
C HIS A 173 1.64 -2.77 -3.99
N ASP A 174 2.16 -3.00 -5.19
CA ASP A 174 2.77 -4.26 -5.59
C ASP A 174 4.02 -4.07 -6.45
N ILE A 175 4.64 -5.20 -6.84
CA ILE A 175 5.85 -5.20 -7.67
C ILE A 175 5.54 -4.71 -9.09
N ASP A 176 4.33 -4.97 -9.61
CA ASP A 176 3.98 -4.66 -10.98
C ASP A 176 3.95 -3.14 -11.20
N GLU A 177 3.40 -2.38 -10.25
CA GLU A 177 3.41 -0.91 -10.28
C GLU A 177 4.82 -0.32 -10.20
N LEU A 178 5.71 -0.91 -9.39
CA LEU A 178 7.11 -0.52 -9.34
C LEU A 178 7.77 -0.78 -10.70
N VAL A 179 7.59 -1.98 -11.25
CA VAL A 179 8.18 -2.38 -12.53
C VAL A 179 7.72 -1.47 -13.66
N GLU A 180 6.42 -1.17 -13.73
CA GLU A 180 5.86 -0.27 -14.74
C GLU A 180 6.47 1.13 -14.60
N THR A 181 6.48 1.69 -13.39
CA THR A 181 6.97 3.05 -13.13
C THR A 181 8.46 3.20 -13.45
N VAL A 182 9.27 2.20 -13.09
CA VAL A 182 10.71 2.19 -13.31
C VAL A 182 11.05 1.95 -14.78
N SER A 183 10.35 1.02 -15.43
CA SER A 183 10.52 0.73 -16.87
C SER A 183 10.12 1.92 -17.74
N GLY A 184 9.10 2.68 -17.31
CA GLY A 184 8.73 3.95 -17.94
C GLY A 184 9.80 5.04 -17.77
N SER A 185 10.76 4.88 -16.85
CA SER A 185 11.73 5.91 -16.46
C SER A 185 13.19 5.52 -16.73
N ILE A 186 13.44 4.50 -17.56
CA ILE A 186 14.80 4.10 -17.93
C ILE A 186 15.60 5.29 -18.48
N ASN A 187 16.84 5.43 -18.01
CA ASN A 187 17.80 6.50 -18.31
C ASN A 187 17.30 7.91 -17.97
N ARG A 188 16.27 8.03 -17.12
CA ARG A 188 15.73 9.30 -16.64
C ARG A 188 15.67 9.30 -15.12
N GLN A 189 15.84 10.47 -14.53
CA GLN A 189 15.75 10.62 -13.08
C GLN A 189 14.29 10.49 -12.61
N LEU A 190 14.07 9.51 -11.75
CA LEU A 190 12.82 9.22 -11.07
C LEU A 190 12.95 9.61 -9.60
N GLN A 191 12.03 10.45 -9.11
CA GLN A 191 11.96 10.79 -7.69
C GLN A 191 11.13 9.73 -6.96
N VAL A 192 11.79 8.94 -6.12
CA VAL A 192 11.18 7.84 -5.37
C VAL A 192 11.12 8.21 -3.90
N TYR A 193 9.95 8.08 -3.29
CA TYR A 193 9.78 8.20 -1.84
C TYR A 193 10.25 6.91 -1.17
N VAL A 194 11.21 7.03 -0.27
CA VAL A 194 11.81 5.89 0.43
C VAL A 194 11.67 6.06 1.92
N TYR A 195 11.03 5.10 2.57
CA TYR A 195 10.99 4.99 4.03
C TYR A 195 12.18 4.19 4.52
N ASN A 196 12.86 4.69 5.55
CA ASN A 196 13.92 3.95 6.23
C ASN A 196 13.44 3.50 7.62
N ALA A 197 13.49 2.21 7.89
CA ALA A 197 12.98 1.63 9.14
C ALA A 197 13.86 1.90 10.37
N ASP A 198 15.12 2.31 10.18
CA ASP A 198 16.00 2.65 11.30
C ASP A 198 15.85 4.09 11.76
N SER A 199 15.77 5.03 10.82
CA SER A 199 15.52 6.44 11.12
C SER A 199 14.03 6.75 11.30
N GLU A 200 13.14 5.86 10.86
CA GLU A 200 11.69 6.07 10.78
C GLU A 200 11.29 7.33 9.99
N THR A 201 12.06 7.65 8.94
CA THR A 201 11.83 8.84 8.10
C THR A 201 11.59 8.46 6.65
N VAL A 202 10.79 9.28 5.96
CA VAL A 202 10.61 9.22 4.51
C VAL A 202 11.48 10.28 3.85
N ARG A 203 12.22 9.91 2.80
CA ARG A 203 13.08 10.83 2.04
C ARG A 203 12.84 10.72 0.53
N ASP A 204 13.10 11.81 -0.17
CA ASP A 204 13.08 11.88 -1.63
C ASP A 204 14.42 11.33 -2.15
N VAL A 205 14.39 10.23 -2.90
CA VAL A 205 15.58 9.58 -3.48
C VAL A 205 15.57 9.74 -5.00
N PRO A 206 16.59 10.41 -5.58
CA PRO A 206 16.73 10.48 -7.03
C PRO A 206 17.32 9.18 -7.56
N LEU A 207 16.48 8.33 -8.14
CA LEU A 207 16.89 7.08 -8.77
C LEU A 207 16.99 7.27 -10.28
N VAL A 208 18.05 6.78 -10.91
CA VAL A 208 18.19 6.78 -12.38
C VAL A 208 18.28 5.33 -12.85
N PRO A 209 17.15 4.69 -13.18
CA PRO A 209 17.16 3.31 -13.66
C PRO A 209 17.96 3.20 -14.95
N ASN A 210 18.77 2.16 -15.09
CA ASN A 210 19.65 1.95 -16.24
C ASN A 210 19.77 0.45 -16.50
N ASN A 211 19.55 -0.02 -17.73
CA ASN A 211 19.72 -1.43 -18.10
C ASN A 211 21.18 -1.79 -18.40
N ASP A 212 22.01 -0.81 -18.72
CA ASP A 212 23.39 -0.99 -19.17
C ASP A 212 24.42 -0.70 -18.05
N TRP A 213 24.00 -0.82 -16.79
CA TRP A 213 24.88 -0.56 -15.63
C TRP A 213 25.90 -1.68 -15.35
N GLY A 214 25.80 -2.80 -16.06
CA GLY A 214 26.74 -3.92 -15.98
C GLY A 214 26.30 -5.09 -15.08
N GLY A 215 25.08 -5.06 -14.55
CA GLY A 215 24.48 -6.15 -13.78
C GLY A 215 23.05 -6.48 -14.21
N GLU A 216 22.32 -7.22 -13.38
CA GLU A 216 20.95 -7.66 -13.67
C GLU A 216 19.90 -6.60 -13.30
N GLY A 217 18.86 -6.50 -14.12
CA GLY A 217 17.77 -5.55 -13.92
C GLY A 217 18.19 -4.09 -14.15
N CYS A 218 17.31 -3.16 -13.79
CA CYS A 218 17.47 -1.73 -14.08
C CYS A 218 17.75 -0.85 -12.86
N ILE A 219 17.54 -1.38 -11.65
CA ILE A 219 17.81 -0.69 -10.38
C ILE A 219 19.08 -1.26 -9.74
N GLY A 220 19.32 -2.56 -9.93
CA GLY A 220 20.43 -3.29 -9.28
C GLY A 220 20.29 -3.35 -7.76
N CYS A 221 19.13 -3.81 -7.31
CA CYS A 221 18.90 -4.30 -5.96
C CYS A 221 17.90 -5.47 -5.99
N ASP A 222 18.01 -6.37 -5.02
CA ASP A 222 16.97 -7.36 -4.73
C ASP A 222 15.82 -6.67 -3.99
N ILE A 223 14.60 -7.14 -4.23
CA ILE A 223 13.39 -6.61 -3.58
C ILE A 223 12.61 -7.71 -2.89
N GLY A 224 11.95 -7.37 -1.78
CA GLY A 224 11.11 -8.27 -1.01
C GLY A 224 9.71 -7.71 -0.81
N THR A 225 8.70 -8.57 -0.97
CA THR A 225 7.29 -8.26 -0.68
C THR A 225 6.65 -9.39 0.13
N GLY A 226 5.45 -9.13 0.67
CA GLY A 226 4.73 -10.08 1.50
C GLY A 226 5.04 -9.95 2.99
N LEU A 227 4.55 -10.92 3.78
CA LEU A 227 4.47 -10.82 5.25
C LEU A 227 5.81 -10.57 5.95
N LEU A 228 6.91 -11.12 5.43
CA LEU A 228 8.26 -10.98 6.00
C LEU A 228 8.96 -9.67 5.61
N HIS A 229 8.38 -8.93 4.68
CA HIS A 229 8.95 -7.73 4.09
C HIS A 229 8.03 -6.51 4.30
N ARG A 230 7.17 -6.55 5.32
CA ARG A 230 6.32 -5.43 5.72
C ARG A 230 7.14 -4.34 6.43
N ILE A 231 6.69 -3.10 6.27
CA ILE A 231 7.15 -2.00 7.11
C ILE A 231 6.84 -2.36 8.58
N PRO A 232 7.84 -2.30 9.48
CA PRO A 232 7.63 -2.64 10.88
C PRO A 232 6.72 -1.62 11.57
N ALA A 233 6.07 -2.06 12.65
CA ALA A 233 5.36 -1.17 13.54
C ALA A 233 6.32 -0.10 14.09
N PRO A 234 5.84 1.14 14.31
CA PRO A 234 6.70 2.21 14.80
C PRO A 234 7.26 1.86 16.18
N ARG A 235 8.51 2.27 16.43
CA ARG A 235 9.19 2.10 17.72
C ARG A 235 8.52 2.91 18.83
N ARG A 236 7.86 4.02 18.47
CA ARG A 236 7.07 4.85 19.37
C ARG A 236 5.66 5.06 18.81
N PRO A 237 4.59 4.94 19.63
CA PRO A 237 3.26 5.30 19.18
C PRO A 237 3.24 6.75 18.68
N PRO A 238 2.55 7.06 17.57
CA PRO A 238 2.30 8.44 17.18
C PRO A 238 1.53 9.13 18.32
N GLY A 239 2.03 10.29 18.75
CA GLY A 239 1.46 11.10 19.82
C GLY A 239 0.17 11.81 19.42
#